data_AF-A0A952P0J1-F1
#
_entry.id   AF-A0A952P0J1-F1
#
_cell.length_a   1.000
_cell.length_b   1.000
_cell.length_c   1.000
_cell.angle_alpha   90.00
_cell.angle_beta   90.00
_cell.angle_gamma   90.00
#
_symmetry.space_group_name_H-M   'P 1'
#
loop_
_entity.id
_entity.type
_entity.pdbx_description
1 polymer ?
#
loop_
_entity_poly.entity_id
_entity_poly.type
_entity_poly.pdbx_seq_one_letter_code
_entity_poly.pdbx_strand_id
1 'polypeptide(L)'
;MKFLNRPLTYFALLALVSLPLSYHYRVSEGGTAPSPKRAPASVGAAVMKTGTVKAATPSDENKVAPVLEASPATETAGPTSDPESEILVELREYMKLQAKVLPSDAERQRKLELLENPRYLKGLGELLKDGAEDRLEAVAIASLIEARRFAESETADRVLQDLVADARVEDSSLASSERERLAATKAEVMYLWSAASGDVARKMPSYLPGEVSERLWRNVQTLHEANVVASVGLEDRYTRTGNHLTE
;
A
#
# COMPACT_ATOMS: atom_id res chain seq x y z
N MET A 1 -15.90 1.70 15.48
CA MET A 1 -14.76 0.93 14.93
C MET A 1 -13.51 1.77 15.07
N LYS A 2 -12.43 1.23 15.65
CA LYS A 2 -11.12 1.91 15.72
C LYS A 2 -10.22 1.32 14.62
N PHE A 3 -10.18 1.98 13.46
CA PHE A 3 -9.21 1.65 12.42
C PHE A 3 -7.90 2.41 12.66
N LEU A 4 -6.80 1.87 12.11
CA LEU A 4 -5.42 2.35 12.21
C LEU A 4 -4.77 2.26 13.61
N ASN A 5 -3.97 1.21 13.80
CA ASN A 5 -2.69 1.35 14.50
C ASN A 5 -1.64 0.32 14.02
N ARG A 6 -1.59 0.04 12.71
CA ARG A 6 -0.41 -0.54 12.06
C ARG A 6 0.33 0.60 11.35
N PRO A 7 1.62 0.83 11.61
CA PRO A 7 2.41 1.77 10.82
C PRO A 7 2.52 1.26 9.37
N LEU A 8 2.27 2.15 8.41
CA LEU A 8 2.51 1.93 6.98
C LEU A 8 4.03 1.80 6.78
N THR A 9 4.52 0.57 6.88
CA THR A 9 5.92 0.27 7.25
C THR A 9 6.92 0.44 6.12
N TYR A 10 6.46 0.60 4.88
CA TYR A 10 7.29 0.48 3.68
C TYR A 10 7.40 1.75 2.81
N PHE A 11 6.70 2.84 3.13
CA PHE A 11 6.83 4.12 2.40
C PHE A 11 8.24 4.74 2.41
N ALA A 12 9.12 4.31 3.32
CA ALA A 12 10.48 4.82 3.43
C ALA A 12 11.48 4.23 2.41
N LEU A 13 11.23 3.05 1.84
CA LEU A 13 12.25 2.32 1.05
C LEU A 13 12.30 2.68 -0.43
N LEU A 14 11.18 3.10 -1.03
CA LEU A 14 11.13 3.49 -2.45
C LEU A 14 11.40 4.99 -2.70
N ALA A 15 11.23 5.84 -1.68
CA ALA A 15 11.55 7.26 -1.76
C ALA A 15 13.05 7.56 -1.94
N LEU A 16 13.93 6.57 -1.71
CA LEU A 16 15.39 6.72 -1.78
C LEU A 16 16.03 6.28 -3.11
N VAL A 17 15.26 5.71 -4.06
CA VAL A 17 15.82 5.10 -5.30
C VAL A 17 15.23 5.74 -6.58
N SER A 18 14.58 6.90 -6.49
CA SER A 18 14.00 7.59 -7.66
C SER A 18 14.18 9.11 -7.64
N LEU A 19 15.44 9.53 -7.52
CA LEU A 19 15.90 10.83 -8.03
C LEU A 19 16.64 10.60 -9.35
N PRO A 20 16.13 11.18 -10.45
CA PRO A 20 17.04 11.95 -11.30
C PRO A 20 16.48 13.32 -11.70
N LEU A 21 17.34 14.32 -11.50
CA LEU A 21 17.57 15.52 -12.32
C LEU A 21 16.35 16.27 -12.92
N SER A 22 16.15 17.48 -12.38
CA SER A 22 16.07 18.73 -13.13
C SER A 22 15.23 18.78 -14.42
N TYR A 23 14.04 19.39 -14.33
CA TYR A 23 13.44 20.07 -15.48
C TYR A 23 12.94 21.48 -15.11
N HIS A 24 13.16 22.42 -16.03
CA HIS A 24 13.02 23.86 -15.78
C HIS A 24 11.58 24.30 -15.54
N TYR A 25 11.36 25.03 -14.44
CA TYR A 25 10.12 25.79 -14.24
C TYR A 25 10.14 27.05 -15.12
N ARG A 26 9.31 27.07 -16.18
CA ARG A 26 9.16 28.26 -17.03
C ARG A 26 8.11 29.17 -16.41
N VAL A 27 8.55 30.30 -15.87
CA VAL A 27 7.67 31.32 -15.28
C VAL A 27 6.69 31.85 -16.32
N SER A 28 5.41 31.88 -15.96
CA SER A 28 4.39 32.73 -16.59
C SER A 28 3.70 33.53 -15.49
N GLU A 29 3.88 34.84 -15.53
CA GLU A 29 3.25 35.77 -14.58
C GLU A 29 1.75 35.98 -14.90
N GLY A 30 1.00 36.46 -13.90
CA GLY A 30 -0.30 37.12 -14.13
C GLY A 30 -1.51 36.45 -13.47
N GLY A 31 -1.95 36.98 -12.31
CA GLY A 31 -3.21 36.59 -11.67
C GLY A 31 -3.31 37.07 -10.23
N THR A 32 -3.98 38.20 -9.99
CA THR A 32 -3.98 38.94 -8.70
C THR A 32 -5.13 38.59 -7.75
N ALA A 33 -4.87 38.80 -6.44
CA ALA A 33 -5.82 39.05 -5.33
C ALA A 33 -6.53 37.84 -4.66
N PRO A 34 -7.07 37.98 -3.41
CA PRO A 34 -6.71 38.87 -2.29
C PRO A 34 -6.58 38.18 -0.90
N SER A 35 -6.24 38.97 0.13
CA SER A 35 -6.00 38.64 1.54
C SER A 35 -7.14 37.94 2.33
N PRO A 36 -6.85 37.24 3.45
CA PRO A 36 -7.80 36.37 4.15
C PRO A 36 -8.76 37.08 5.13
N LYS A 37 -9.93 36.48 5.37
CA LYS A 37 -10.88 36.87 6.44
C LYS A 37 -10.93 35.83 7.58
N ARG A 38 -11.01 36.35 8.81
CA ARG A 38 -11.10 35.61 10.09
C ARG A 38 -12.28 34.63 10.14
N ALA A 39 -12.08 33.52 10.85
CA ALA A 39 -13.11 32.82 11.62
C ALA A 39 -12.80 32.95 13.14
N PRO A 40 -13.79 33.15 14.03
CA PRO A 40 -13.57 33.26 15.46
C PRO A 40 -14.00 32.02 16.29
N ALA A 41 -13.39 31.95 17.48
CA ALA A 41 -13.91 31.38 18.73
C ALA A 41 -14.05 29.84 18.89
N SER A 42 -13.21 29.33 19.79
CA SER A 42 -13.29 28.06 20.49
C SER A 42 -14.34 28.03 21.62
N VAL A 43 -15.13 26.96 21.70
CA VAL A 43 -15.72 26.38 22.93
C VAL A 43 -15.90 24.86 22.66
N GLY A 44 -15.61 23.92 23.55
CA GLY A 44 -15.01 24.00 24.88
C GLY A 44 -14.60 22.60 25.38
N ALA A 45 -13.82 22.53 26.44
CA ALA A 45 -13.33 21.26 27.01
C ALA A 45 -14.40 20.55 27.86
N ALA A 46 -14.41 19.22 27.82
CA ALA A 46 -15.08 18.38 28.82
C ALA A 46 -14.09 17.32 29.33
N VAL A 47 -13.98 17.22 30.66
CA VAL A 47 -12.92 16.49 31.38
C VAL A 47 -13.36 15.06 31.73
N MET A 48 -12.36 14.17 31.86
CA MET A 48 -12.50 12.76 32.25
C MET A 48 -13.28 12.53 33.56
N LYS A 49 -13.89 11.34 33.69
CA LYS A 49 -13.69 10.53 34.91
C LYS A 49 -13.85 9.02 34.68
N THR A 50 -12.97 8.25 35.30
CA THR A 50 -12.94 6.79 35.34
C THR A 50 -13.63 6.23 36.60
N GLY A 51 -14.08 4.97 36.60
CA GLY A 51 -14.73 4.35 37.76
C GLY A 51 -15.07 2.85 37.59
N THR A 52 -14.29 2.01 38.25
CA THR A 52 -14.19 0.54 38.25
C THR A 52 -15.37 -0.33 38.80
N VAL A 53 -15.64 -1.46 38.12
CA VAL A 53 -15.71 -2.88 38.62
C VAL A 53 -16.48 -3.24 39.92
N LYS A 54 -17.43 -4.21 39.88
CA LYS A 54 -17.27 -5.60 40.42
C LYS A 54 -18.48 -6.55 40.22
N ALA A 55 -18.15 -7.84 40.08
CA ALA A 55 -18.91 -9.04 39.73
C ALA A 55 -20.12 -9.48 40.61
N ALA A 56 -20.91 -10.41 40.03
CA ALA A 56 -21.58 -11.49 40.74
C ALA A 56 -21.58 -12.79 39.88
N THR A 57 -21.15 -13.91 40.47
CA THR A 57 -21.33 -15.29 39.94
C THR A 57 -22.55 -15.93 40.63
N PRO A 58 -23.09 -17.03 40.10
CA PRO A 58 -22.87 -18.30 40.82
C PRO A 58 -22.61 -19.51 39.91
N SER A 59 -22.18 -20.61 40.54
CA SER A 59 -21.83 -21.90 39.92
C SER A 59 -22.86 -22.97 40.23
N ASP A 60 -22.92 -24.01 39.39
CA ASP A 60 -23.27 -25.41 39.72
C ASP A 60 -23.01 -26.27 38.46
N GLU A 61 -22.87 -27.59 38.53
CA GLU A 61 -21.77 -28.49 38.97
C GLU A 61 -22.11 -29.89 38.36
N ASN A 62 -21.16 -30.85 38.30
CA ASN A 62 -21.32 -32.29 37.93
C ASN A 62 -21.59 -32.62 36.42
N LYS A 63 -21.21 -33.76 35.78
CA LYS A 63 -20.25 -34.90 35.96
C LYS A 63 -20.30 -35.76 34.65
N VAL A 64 -19.43 -36.71 34.24
CA VAL A 64 -18.16 -37.34 34.70
C VAL A 64 -17.24 -37.58 33.45
N ALA A 65 -16.13 -38.34 33.57
CA ALA A 65 -15.31 -38.92 32.49
C ALA A 65 -15.19 -40.47 32.69
N PRO A 66 -14.20 -41.24 32.17
CA PRO A 66 -13.32 -41.18 30.97
C PRO A 66 -13.37 -42.52 30.14
N VAL A 67 -12.36 -42.84 29.28
CA VAL A 67 -11.68 -44.18 29.07
C VAL A 67 -11.15 -44.43 27.63
N LEU A 68 -9.81 -44.65 27.49
CA LEU A 68 -9.00 -45.50 26.55
C LEU A 68 -9.20 -45.40 24.99
N GLU A 69 -8.26 -45.66 24.07
CA GLU A 69 -6.81 -46.00 24.10
C GLU A 69 -6.12 -45.77 22.71
N ALA A 70 -4.79 -46.01 22.66
CA ALA A 70 -3.96 -46.38 21.48
C ALA A 70 -3.52 -45.32 20.44
N SER A 71 -2.19 -45.08 20.45
CA SER A 71 -1.33 -44.76 19.29
C SER A 71 -0.84 -46.09 18.66
N PRO A 72 -0.10 -46.16 17.52
CA PRO A 72 0.49 -45.06 16.74
C PRO A 72 0.30 -45.15 15.20
N ALA A 73 0.53 -44.02 14.51
CA ALA A 73 0.90 -44.01 13.10
C ALA A 73 2.06 -43.03 12.89
N THR A 74 3.24 -43.55 12.53
CA THR A 74 4.40 -42.76 12.16
C THR A 74 4.24 -42.25 10.74
N GLU A 75 3.55 -41.13 10.56
CA GLU A 75 3.67 -40.38 9.31
C GLU A 75 5.00 -39.64 9.28
N THR A 76 5.94 -40.21 8.54
CA THR A 76 7.12 -39.48 8.05
C THR A 76 6.64 -38.34 7.16
N ALA A 77 6.48 -37.16 7.75
CA ALA A 77 6.35 -35.91 7.03
C ALA A 77 7.64 -35.64 6.24
N GLY A 78 7.76 -36.26 5.06
CA GLY A 78 8.65 -35.79 4.02
C GLY A 78 8.28 -34.35 3.66
N PRO A 79 9.23 -33.49 3.26
CA PRO A 79 8.92 -32.12 2.90
C PRO A 79 7.99 -32.12 1.70
N THR A 80 6.72 -31.80 1.92
CA THR A 80 5.77 -31.42 0.87
C THR A 80 6.20 -30.06 0.34
N SER A 81 7.21 -30.08 -0.55
CA SER A 81 7.52 -28.93 -1.38
C SER A 81 6.40 -28.78 -2.39
N ASP A 82 5.34 -28.05 -2.00
CA ASP A 82 4.33 -27.63 -2.96
C ASP A 82 5.01 -26.94 -4.13
N PRO A 83 4.61 -27.25 -5.38
CA PRO A 83 5.21 -26.65 -6.56
C PRO A 83 4.92 -25.15 -6.54
N GLU A 84 5.97 -24.36 -6.31
CA GLU A 84 5.86 -22.91 -6.28
C GLU A 84 5.33 -22.38 -7.62
N SER A 85 4.31 -21.53 -7.57
CA SER A 85 3.75 -20.94 -8.78
C SER A 85 4.83 -20.18 -9.57
N GLU A 86 4.83 -20.34 -10.89
CA GLU A 86 5.80 -19.68 -11.78
C GLU A 86 5.87 -18.16 -11.55
N ILE A 87 4.72 -17.52 -11.27
CA ILE A 87 4.61 -16.09 -10.96
C ILE A 87 5.43 -15.69 -9.73
N LEU A 88 5.48 -16.53 -8.68
CA LEU A 88 6.31 -16.27 -7.49
C LEU A 88 7.81 -16.41 -7.81
N VAL A 89 8.18 -17.32 -8.71
CA VAL A 89 9.57 -17.47 -9.19
C VAL A 89 9.97 -16.23 -9.99
N GLU A 90 9.15 -15.81 -10.96
CA GLU A 90 9.34 -14.61 -11.79
C GLU A 90 9.41 -13.33 -10.93
N LEU A 91 8.52 -13.18 -9.93
CA LEU A 91 8.51 -12.03 -9.02
C LEU A 91 9.78 -11.96 -8.16
N ARG A 92 10.31 -13.10 -7.72
CA ARG A 92 11.60 -13.13 -6.99
C ARG A 92 12.80 -12.97 -7.90
N GLU A 93 12.72 -13.35 -9.18
CA GLU A 93 13.70 -12.97 -10.20
C GLU A 93 13.71 -11.45 -10.36
N TYR A 94 12.55 -10.85 -10.59
CA TYR A 94 12.37 -9.40 -10.67
C TYR A 94 12.93 -8.68 -9.45
N MET A 95 12.61 -9.12 -8.23
CA MET A 95 13.15 -8.55 -6.98
C MET A 95 14.69 -8.55 -6.96
N LYS A 96 15.33 -9.63 -7.42
CA LYS A 96 16.80 -9.74 -7.49
C LYS A 96 17.40 -8.84 -8.58
N LEU A 97 16.70 -8.62 -9.69
CA LEU A 97 17.11 -7.71 -10.76
C LEU A 97 16.97 -6.24 -10.31
N GLN A 98 15.86 -5.89 -9.66
CA GLN A 98 15.58 -4.54 -9.15
C GLN A 98 16.56 -4.11 -8.04
N ALA A 99 17.04 -5.05 -7.21
CA ALA A 99 18.00 -4.76 -6.14
C ALA A 99 19.43 -4.46 -6.62
N LYS A 100 19.75 -4.59 -7.92
CA LYS A 100 21.10 -4.37 -8.45
C LYS A 100 21.32 -2.91 -8.80
N VAL A 101 22.33 -2.30 -8.17
CA VAL A 101 22.76 -0.91 -8.44
C VAL A 101 23.35 -0.75 -9.84
N LEU A 102 24.09 -1.77 -10.32
CA LEU A 102 24.71 -1.81 -11.64
C LEU A 102 24.34 -3.11 -12.36
N PRO A 103 23.13 -3.21 -12.95
CA PRO A 103 22.76 -4.36 -13.77
C PRO A 103 23.55 -4.35 -15.08
N SER A 104 23.92 -5.53 -15.55
CA SER A 104 24.42 -5.77 -16.91
C SER A 104 23.32 -5.61 -17.96
N ASP A 105 23.67 -5.55 -19.24
CA ASP A 105 22.69 -5.42 -20.33
C ASP A 105 21.75 -6.63 -20.43
N ALA A 106 22.26 -7.85 -20.19
CA ALA A 106 21.44 -9.05 -20.12
C ALA A 106 20.41 -9.00 -18.96
N GLU A 107 20.80 -8.45 -17.81
CA GLU A 107 19.91 -8.28 -16.66
C GLU A 107 18.88 -7.15 -16.87
N ARG A 108 19.27 -6.07 -17.56
CA ARG A 108 18.34 -5.03 -18.02
C ARG A 108 17.30 -5.62 -18.98
N GLN A 109 17.75 -6.34 -20.00
CA GLN A 109 16.87 -6.99 -20.98
C GLN A 109 15.93 -7.98 -20.30
N ARG A 110 16.45 -8.83 -19.40
CA ARG A 110 15.62 -9.79 -18.65
C ARG A 110 14.58 -9.13 -17.76
N LYS A 111 14.90 -7.98 -17.16
CA LYS A 111 13.91 -7.18 -16.40
C LYS A 111 12.81 -6.64 -17.33
N LEU A 112 13.17 -6.15 -18.51
CA LEU A 112 12.20 -5.66 -19.51
C LEU A 112 11.30 -6.80 -20.00
N GLU A 113 11.85 -7.98 -20.33
CA GLU A 113 11.07 -9.18 -20.71
C GLU A 113 9.98 -9.54 -19.69
N LEU A 114 10.29 -9.45 -18.39
CA LEU A 114 9.30 -9.68 -17.32
C LEU A 114 8.23 -8.59 -17.32
N LEU A 115 8.62 -7.32 -17.43
CA LEU A 115 7.70 -6.18 -17.48
C LEU A 115 6.87 -6.11 -18.77
N GLU A 116 7.33 -6.75 -19.84
CA GLU A 116 6.67 -6.91 -21.15
C GLU A 116 5.72 -8.12 -21.21
N ASN A 117 5.76 -9.03 -20.22
CA ASN A 117 5.00 -10.27 -20.26
C ASN A 117 3.57 -10.09 -19.70
N PRO A 118 2.50 -10.14 -20.52
CA PRO A 118 1.14 -9.91 -20.03
C PRO A 118 0.62 -11.03 -19.11
N ARG A 119 1.21 -12.24 -19.17
CA ARG A 119 0.91 -13.34 -18.24
C ARG A 119 1.45 -13.01 -16.85
N TYR A 120 2.70 -12.54 -16.77
CA TYR A 120 3.33 -12.13 -15.52
C TYR A 120 2.51 -11.02 -14.84
N LEU A 121 2.22 -9.93 -15.55
CA LEU A 121 1.46 -8.79 -15.00
C LEU A 121 0.07 -9.19 -14.48
N LYS A 122 -0.66 -10.04 -15.22
CA LYS A 122 -1.95 -10.57 -14.75
C LYS A 122 -1.81 -11.50 -13.55
N GLY A 123 -0.78 -12.33 -13.55
CA GLY A 123 -0.44 -13.20 -12.41
C GLY A 123 -0.12 -12.41 -11.14
N LEU A 124 0.55 -11.26 -11.25
CA LEU A 124 0.74 -10.34 -10.11
C LEU A 124 -0.60 -9.81 -9.59
N GLY A 125 -1.55 -9.50 -10.48
CA GLY A 125 -2.91 -9.08 -10.11
C GLY A 125 -3.63 -10.13 -9.26
N GLU A 126 -3.62 -11.40 -9.69
CA GLU A 126 -4.26 -12.48 -8.93
C GLU A 126 -3.51 -12.78 -7.62
N LEU A 127 -2.18 -12.79 -7.63
CA LEU A 127 -1.36 -12.94 -6.42
C LEU A 127 -1.66 -11.86 -5.36
N LEU A 128 -1.85 -10.61 -5.78
CA LEU A 128 -2.24 -9.50 -4.91
C LEU A 128 -3.69 -9.63 -4.40
N LYS A 129 -4.60 -10.19 -5.20
CA LYS A 129 -5.98 -10.48 -4.79
C LYS A 129 -6.06 -11.62 -3.77
N ASP A 130 -5.27 -12.67 -3.93
CA ASP A 130 -5.25 -13.81 -3.01
C ASP A 130 -4.54 -13.44 -1.71
N GLY A 131 -3.46 -12.67 -1.80
CA GLY A 131 -2.70 -12.14 -0.67
C GLY A 131 -1.27 -12.68 -0.66
N ALA A 132 -0.33 -11.83 -1.07
CA ALA A 132 1.09 -12.13 -1.00
C ALA A 132 1.64 -11.91 0.44
N GLU A 133 2.87 -12.39 0.67
CA GLU A 133 3.69 -11.95 1.80
C GLU A 133 4.01 -10.46 1.66
N ASP A 134 3.95 -9.67 2.74
CA ASP A 134 4.14 -8.20 2.77
C ASP A 134 5.28 -7.68 1.85
N ARG A 135 6.43 -8.38 1.84
CA ARG A 135 7.58 -8.01 1.01
C ARG A 135 7.33 -8.24 -0.49
N LEU A 136 6.67 -9.34 -0.84
CA LEU A 136 6.35 -9.68 -2.22
C LEU A 136 5.19 -8.83 -2.74
N GLU A 137 4.23 -8.46 -1.90
CA GLU A 137 3.17 -7.49 -2.21
C GLU A 137 3.75 -6.17 -2.71
N ALA A 138 4.66 -5.56 -1.93
CA ALA A 138 5.32 -4.31 -2.31
C ALA A 138 6.10 -4.41 -3.64
N VAL A 139 6.78 -5.53 -3.90
CA VAL A 139 7.52 -5.76 -5.15
C VAL A 139 6.57 -6.00 -6.33
N ALA A 140 5.44 -6.69 -6.12
CA ALA A 140 4.44 -6.91 -7.16
C ALA A 140 3.77 -5.59 -7.59
N ILE A 141 3.39 -4.74 -6.63
CA ILE A 141 2.86 -3.40 -6.94
C ILE A 141 3.93 -2.55 -7.63
N ALA A 142 5.18 -2.56 -7.16
CA ALA A 142 6.28 -1.85 -7.82
C ALA A 142 6.55 -2.36 -9.25
N SER A 143 6.42 -3.66 -9.50
CA SER A 143 6.54 -4.26 -10.84
C SER A 143 5.45 -3.74 -11.78
N LEU A 144 4.19 -3.74 -11.32
CA LEU A 144 3.06 -3.21 -12.09
C LEU A 144 3.26 -1.72 -12.40
N ILE A 145 3.65 -0.91 -11.42
CA ILE A 145 3.92 0.52 -11.61
C ILE A 145 5.10 0.77 -12.56
N GLU A 146 6.14 -0.07 -12.54
CA GLU A 146 7.28 0.06 -13.45
C GLU A 146 6.95 -0.38 -14.88
N ALA A 147 6.16 -1.44 -15.08
CA ALA A 147 5.72 -1.89 -16.40
C ALA A 147 5.04 -0.78 -17.21
N ARG A 148 4.26 0.08 -16.52
CA ARG A 148 3.61 1.26 -17.11
C ARG A 148 4.54 2.24 -17.79
N ARG A 149 5.79 2.33 -17.33
CA ARG A 149 6.76 3.33 -17.77
C ARG A 149 7.56 2.90 -18.99
N PHE A 150 7.65 1.60 -19.24
CA PHE A 150 8.64 1.06 -20.18
C PHE A 150 8.07 0.20 -21.31
N ALA A 151 6.95 -0.52 -21.13
CA ALA A 151 6.39 -1.33 -22.22
C ALA A 151 4.87 -1.59 -22.16
N GLU A 152 4.39 -2.39 -21.20
CA GLU A 152 3.01 -2.91 -21.18
C GLU A 152 2.04 -2.02 -20.37
N SER A 153 1.97 -0.75 -20.76
CA SER A 153 1.20 0.27 -20.00
C SER A 153 -0.29 -0.04 -19.91
N GLU A 154 -0.91 -0.51 -21.00
CA GLU A 154 -2.33 -0.84 -21.01
C GLU A 154 -2.65 -2.08 -20.15
N THR A 155 -1.82 -3.13 -20.22
CA THR A 155 -2.02 -4.33 -19.38
C THR A 155 -1.82 -4.01 -17.90
N ALA A 156 -0.79 -3.24 -17.55
CA ALA A 156 -0.55 -2.82 -16.17
C ALA A 156 -1.65 -1.90 -15.64
N ASP A 157 -2.12 -0.91 -16.42
CA ASP A 157 -3.24 -0.04 -16.02
C ASP A 157 -4.53 -0.84 -15.80
N ARG A 158 -4.85 -1.83 -16.63
CA ARG A 158 -6.01 -2.71 -16.42
C ARG A 158 -5.89 -3.49 -15.11
N VAL A 159 -4.74 -4.12 -14.83
CA VAL A 159 -4.52 -4.89 -13.59
C VAL A 159 -4.65 -4.00 -12.34
N LEU A 160 -4.07 -2.79 -12.38
CA LEU A 160 -4.19 -1.82 -11.28
C LEU A 160 -5.63 -1.31 -11.11
N GLN A 161 -6.36 -1.11 -12.21
CA GLN A 161 -7.79 -0.78 -12.17
C GLN A 161 -8.61 -1.91 -11.53
N ASP A 162 -8.37 -3.17 -11.91
CA ASP A 162 -9.08 -4.33 -11.37
C ASP A 162 -8.83 -4.50 -9.86
N LEU A 163 -7.61 -4.25 -9.39
CA LEU A 163 -7.26 -4.24 -7.96
C LEU A 163 -7.99 -3.13 -7.18
N VAL A 164 -8.14 -1.94 -7.77
CA VAL A 164 -8.93 -0.84 -7.19
C VAL A 164 -10.43 -1.14 -7.21
N ALA A 165 -10.93 -1.76 -8.28
CA ALA A 165 -12.35 -2.07 -8.48
C ALA A 165 -12.84 -3.28 -7.68
N ASP A 166 -11.95 -4.09 -7.09
CA ASP A 166 -12.30 -5.28 -6.32
C ASP A 166 -13.26 -4.98 -5.15
N ALA A 167 -14.50 -5.44 -5.25
CA ALA A 167 -15.55 -5.19 -4.28
C ALA A 167 -15.42 -5.98 -2.96
N ARG A 168 -14.51 -6.95 -2.86
CA ARG A 168 -14.38 -7.82 -1.65
C ARG A 168 -14.13 -7.03 -0.36
N VAL A 169 -13.45 -5.88 -0.43
CA VAL A 169 -13.21 -5.03 0.75
C VAL A 169 -14.50 -4.42 1.34
N GLU A 170 -15.56 -4.30 0.54
CA GLU A 170 -16.88 -3.82 0.96
C GLU A 170 -17.71 -4.92 1.65
N ASP A 171 -17.42 -6.20 1.38
CA ASP A 171 -18.19 -7.33 1.90
C ASP A 171 -18.05 -7.42 3.43
N SER A 172 -19.17 -7.36 4.15
CA SER A 172 -19.17 -7.46 5.61
C SER A 172 -19.08 -8.89 6.15
N SER A 173 -19.22 -9.90 5.29
CA SER A 173 -19.15 -11.31 5.64
C SER A 173 -17.73 -11.89 5.68
N LEU A 174 -16.78 -11.28 4.94
CA LEU A 174 -15.36 -11.67 4.98
C LEU A 174 -14.71 -11.37 6.34
N ALA A 175 -13.71 -12.17 6.70
CA ALA A 175 -12.97 -12.02 7.94
C ALA A 175 -12.31 -10.63 8.06
N SER A 176 -12.30 -10.02 9.25
CA SER A 176 -11.74 -8.66 9.43
C SER A 176 -10.29 -8.57 8.95
N SER A 177 -9.46 -9.56 9.27
CA SER A 177 -8.06 -9.66 8.84
C SER A 177 -7.88 -9.74 7.33
N GLU A 178 -8.82 -10.38 6.62
CA GLU A 178 -8.80 -10.48 5.16
C GLU A 178 -9.17 -9.15 4.52
N ARG A 179 -10.22 -8.50 5.00
CA ARG A 179 -10.63 -7.17 4.52
C ARG A 179 -9.58 -6.10 4.84
N GLU A 180 -8.91 -6.21 5.99
CA GLU A 180 -7.79 -5.34 6.36
C GLU A 180 -6.58 -5.52 5.44
N ARG A 181 -6.26 -6.76 5.03
CA ARG A 181 -5.25 -7.04 4.00
C ARG A 181 -5.64 -6.39 2.66
N LEU A 182 -6.81 -6.73 2.14
CA LEU A 182 -7.32 -6.19 0.86
C LEU A 182 -7.40 -4.66 0.86
N ALA A 183 -7.79 -4.05 1.98
CA ALA A 183 -7.80 -2.60 2.16
C ALA A 183 -6.39 -1.98 2.13
N ALA A 184 -5.39 -2.64 2.70
CA ALA A 184 -4.00 -2.19 2.67
C ALA A 184 -3.44 -2.25 1.24
N THR A 185 -3.57 -3.40 0.56
CA THR A 185 -3.13 -3.59 -0.83
C THR A 185 -3.80 -2.58 -1.76
N LYS A 186 -5.13 -2.40 -1.64
CA LYS A 186 -5.88 -1.42 -2.42
C LYS A 186 -5.40 0.02 -2.16
N ALA A 187 -5.15 0.40 -0.91
CA ALA A 187 -4.67 1.75 -0.58
C ALA A 187 -3.25 2.02 -1.09
N GLU A 188 -2.36 1.03 -1.05
CA GLU A 188 -0.99 1.13 -1.59
C GLU A 188 -1.02 1.28 -3.13
N VAL A 189 -1.83 0.45 -3.80
CA VAL A 189 -2.09 0.57 -5.26
C VAL A 189 -2.64 1.94 -5.60
N MET A 190 -3.67 2.42 -4.89
CA MET A 190 -4.22 3.77 -5.10
C MET A 190 -3.13 4.84 -5.00
N TYR A 191 -2.37 4.84 -3.90
CA TYR A 191 -1.34 5.84 -3.61
C TYR A 191 -0.25 5.87 -4.69
N LEU A 192 0.34 4.72 -5.02
CA LEU A 192 1.44 4.66 -5.98
C LEU A 192 0.96 4.94 -7.42
N TRP A 193 -0.22 4.46 -7.78
CA TRP A 193 -0.78 4.64 -9.13
C TRP A 193 -1.23 6.09 -9.37
N SER A 194 -1.85 6.76 -8.38
CA SER A 194 -2.19 8.18 -8.49
C SER A 194 -0.98 9.10 -8.44
N ALA A 195 0.08 8.74 -7.69
CA ALA A 195 1.35 9.48 -7.74
C ALA A 195 2.03 9.35 -9.11
N ALA A 196 1.93 8.19 -9.77
CA ALA A 196 2.51 7.93 -11.08
C ALA A 196 1.72 8.55 -12.26
N SER A 197 0.50 9.07 -12.06
CA SER A 197 -0.24 9.81 -13.08
C SER A 197 -1.36 10.69 -12.50
N GLY A 198 -1.31 11.99 -12.78
CA GLY A 198 -2.36 12.94 -12.40
C GLY A 198 -3.73 12.69 -13.05
N ASP A 199 -3.78 11.97 -14.19
CA ASP A 199 -5.05 11.52 -14.78
C ASP A 199 -5.69 10.37 -14.01
N VAL A 200 -4.88 9.47 -13.46
CA VAL A 200 -5.35 8.38 -12.59
C VAL A 200 -5.97 8.97 -11.33
N ALA A 201 -5.33 9.95 -10.69
CA ALA A 201 -5.87 10.64 -9.51
C ALA A 201 -7.26 11.26 -9.76
N ARG A 202 -7.50 11.81 -10.96
CA ARG A 202 -8.81 12.38 -11.35
C ARG A 202 -9.86 11.31 -11.63
N LYS A 203 -9.47 10.18 -12.22
CA LYS A 203 -10.39 9.08 -12.59
C LYS A 203 -10.67 8.10 -11.45
N MET A 204 -9.80 8.05 -10.43
CA MET A 204 -9.88 7.11 -9.31
C MET A 204 -11.28 6.93 -8.73
N PRO A 205 -12.08 7.99 -8.46
CA PRO A 205 -13.45 7.85 -7.93
C PRO A 205 -14.38 6.99 -8.79
N SER A 206 -14.19 6.96 -10.13
CA SER A 206 -15.02 6.16 -11.05
C SER A 206 -14.74 4.66 -11.03
N TYR A 207 -13.66 4.23 -10.36
CA TYR A 207 -13.28 2.83 -10.21
C TYR A 207 -13.67 2.24 -8.85
N LEU A 208 -14.22 3.04 -7.92
CA LEU A 208 -14.42 2.61 -6.54
C LEU A 208 -15.74 1.84 -6.40
N PRO A 209 -15.72 0.61 -5.83
CA PRO A 209 -16.93 -0.23 -5.73
C PRO A 209 -17.91 0.19 -4.62
N GLY A 210 -17.48 1.01 -3.65
CA GLY A 210 -18.32 1.40 -2.51
C GLY A 210 -17.65 2.31 -1.48
N GLU A 211 -18.38 2.57 -0.39
CA GLU A 211 -18.04 3.55 0.65
C GLU A 211 -16.71 3.27 1.36
N VAL A 212 -16.31 1.99 1.52
CA VAL A 212 -15.03 1.65 2.17
C VAL A 212 -13.88 2.08 1.26
N SER A 213 -13.95 1.76 -0.03
CA SER A 213 -12.99 2.16 -1.05
C SER A 213 -12.92 3.68 -1.23
N GLU A 214 -14.06 4.38 -1.22
CA GLU A 214 -14.09 5.86 -1.21
C GLU A 214 -13.39 6.47 0.02
N ARG A 215 -13.55 5.85 1.19
CA ARG A 215 -12.88 6.30 2.42
C ARG A 215 -11.38 6.00 2.37
N LEU A 216 -10.96 4.87 1.81
CA LEU A 216 -9.55 4.57 1.56
C LEU A 216 -8.94 5.62 0.62
N TRP A 217 -9.61 5.95 -0.47
CA TRP A 217 -9.16 6.98 -1.40
C TRP A 217 -9.00 8.36 -0.74
N ARG A 218 -9.98 8.80 0.08
CA ARG A 218 -9.86 10.05 0.85
C ARG A 218 -8.65 10.06 1.79
N ASN A 219 -8.37 8.94 2.47
CA ASN A 219 -7.18 8.82 3.32
C ASN A 219 -5.87 8.91 2.50
N VAL A 220 -5.84 8.29 1.31
CA VAL A 220 -4.71 8.37 0.37
C VAL A 220 -4.48 9.82 -0.11
N GLN A 221 -5.54 10.55 -0.42
CA GLN A 221 -5.45 11.98 -0.78
C GLN A 221 -4.85 12.82 0.37
N THR A 222 -5.34 12.64 1.61
CA THR A 222 -4.76 13.32 2.78
C THR A 222 -3.30 12.97 3.01
N LEU A 223 -2.88 11.72 2.72
CA LEU A 223 -1.47 11.32 2.83
C LEU A 223 -0.59 11.98 1.76
N HIS A 224 -1.08 12.10 0.51
CA HIS A 224 -0.39 12.87 -0.53
C HIS A 224 -0.23 14.33 -0.15
N GLU A 225 -1.29 14.98 0.35
CA GLU A 225 -1.25 16.38 0.82
C GLU A 225 -0.22 16.56 1.95
N ALA A 226 -0.22 15.67 2.94
CA ALA A 226 0.75 15.71 4.05
C ALA A 226 2.20 15.57 3.56
N ASN A 227 2.45 14.69 2.58
CA ASN A 227 3.78 14.50 2.01
C ASN A 227 4.27 15.71 1.19
N VAL A 228 3.37 16.35 0.43
CA VAL A 228 3.68 17.61 -0.28
C VAL A 228 4.03 18.73 0.72
N VAL A 229 3.22 18.90 1.77
CA VAL A 229 3.48 19.91 2.82
C VAL A 229 4.80 19.65 3.54
N ALA A 230 5.11 18.38 3.84
CA ALA A 230 6.38 18.00 4.47
C ALA A 230 7.60 18.28 3.57
N SER A 231 7.47 18.06 2.25
CA SER A 231 8.53 18.33 1.27
C SER A 231 8.82 19.82 1.15
N VAL A 232 7.79 20.66 0.97
CA VAL A 232 7.95 22.12 0.91
C VAL A 232 8.56 22.65 2.22
N GLY A 233 8.09 22.15 3.37
CA GLY A 233 8.66 22.49 4.67
C GLY A 233 10.10 21.98 4.90
N LEU A 234 10.62 21.06 4.10
CA LEU A 234 12.04 20.68 4.09
C LEU A 234 12.85 21.65 3.22
N GLU A 235 12.38 21.96 2.01
CA GLU A 235 13.02 22.93 1.09
C GLU A 235 13.16 24.33 1.73
N ASP A 236 12.12 24.82 2.39
CA ASP A 236 12.12 26.09 3.16
C ASP A 236 13.13 26.10 4.31
N ARG A 237 13.45 24.93 4.88
CA ARG A 237 14.49 24.81 5.93
C ARG A 237 15.87 24.80 5.31
N TYR A 238 16.10 24.02 4.26
CA TYR A 238 17.39 23.95 3.57
C TYR A 238 17.82 25.30 2.99
N THR A 239 16.92 26.01 2.32
CA THR A 239 17.19 27.36 1.78
C THR A 239 17.54 28.34 2.90
N ARG A 240 16.80 28.33 4.01
CA ARG A 240 17.07 29.19 5.17
C ARG A 240 18.41 28.89 5.83
N THR A 241 18.78 27.62 6.02
CA THR A 241 20.09 27.27 6.62
C THR A 241 21.25 27.43 5.65
N GLY A 242 21.05 27.21 4.35
CA GLY A 242 22.09 27.35 3.33
C GLY A 242 22.59 28.80 3.21
N ASN A 243 21.67 29.77 3.28
CA ASN A 243 22.01 31.19 3.26
C ASN A 243 22.79 31.68 4.50
N HIS A 244 22.88 30.87 5.56
CA HIS A 244 23.67 31.19 6.77
C HIS A 244 25.04 30.51 6.80
N LEU A 245 25.45 29.81 5.73
CA LEU A 245 26.76 29.15 5.62
C LEU A 245 27.64 29.76 4.52
N THR A 246 27.26 30.92 3.98
CA THR A 246 27.93 31.62 2.88
C THR A 246 28.34 33.07 3.22
N GLU A 247 28.34 33.43 4.50
CA GLU A 247 28.84 34.73 5.03
C GLU A 247 30.04 34.50 5.98
#